data_AF-A0A965JR49-F1
#
_entry.id   AF-A0A965JR49-F1
#
_cell.length_a   1.000
_cell.length_b   1.000
_cell.length_c   1.000
_cell.angle_alpha   90.00
_cell.angle_beta   90.00
_cell.angle_gamma   90.00
#
_symmetry.space_group_name_H-M   'P 1'
#
loop_
_entity.id
_entity.type
_entity.pdbx_description
1 polymer ?
#
loop_
_entity_poly.entity_id
_entity_poly.type
_entity_poly.pdbx_seq_one_letter_code
_entity_poly.pdbx_strand_id
1 'polypeptide(L)'
;QAYKQAIIDAHAADIVYTDFFTGIHGNYIQQSIISAGLDPKNLPSVDKSKMDFQKANQDEANAKAWKDIWGAGQGVGLINDAPSIAEIVQRLEDEYQSARRNLL
;
A
#
# COMPACT_ATOMS: atom_id res chain seq x y z
N GLN A 1 -2.89 9.91 -9.99
CA GLN A 1 -1.48 10.36 -10.06
C GLN A 1 -0.80 10.26 -8.70
N ALA A 2 -1.36 10.84 -7.63
CA ALA A 2 -0.82 10.75 -6.27
C ALA A 2 -0.51 9.31 -5.79
N TYR A 3 -1.40 8.34 -6.04
CA TYR A 3 -1.13 6.95 -5.68
C TYR A 3 0.09 6.33 -6.38
N LYS A 4 0.28 6.62 -7.68
CA LYS A 4 1.46 6.14 -8.42
C LYS A 4 2.74 6.76 -7.86
N GLN A 5 2.70 8.05 -7.54
CA GLN A 5 3.83 8.73 -6.92
C GLN A 5 4.14 8.15 -5.53
N ALA A 6 3.11 7.87 -4.73
CA ALA A 6 3.27 7.24 -3.43
C ALA A 6 3.86 5.82 -3.51
N ILE A 7 3.59 5.07 -4.60
CA ILE A 7 4.28 3.80 -4.86
C ILE A 7 5.76 4.03 -5.15
N ILE A 8 6.10 5.02 -6.00
CA ILE A 8 7.48 5.34 -6.38
C ILE A 8 8.29 5.84 -5.18
N ASP A 9 7.67 6.63 -4.30
CA ASP A 9 8.35 7.25 -3.15
C ASP A 9 8.48 6.29 -1.95
N ALA A 10 7.71 5.20 -1.92
CA ALA A 10 7.66 4.28 -0.78
C ALA A 10 8.76 3.23 -0.81
N HIS A 11 9.36 2.99 0.35
CA HIS A 11 10.26 1.88 0.58
C HIS A 11 9.51 0.68 1.18
N ALA A 12 10.14 -0.49 1.18
CA ALA A 12 9.59 -1.69 1.81
C ALA A 12 9.22 -1.46 3.30
N ALA A 13 9.97 -0.61 4.00
CA ALA A 13 9.72 -0.24 5.40
C ALA A 13 8.53 0.71 5.60
N ASP A 14 8.06 1.37 4.55
CA ASP A 14 6.93 2.30 4.57
C ASP A 14 5.59 1.59 4.38
N ILE A 15 5.57 0.26 4.43
CA ILE A 15 4.36 -0.56 4.36
C ILE A 15 3.89 -0.92 5.78
N VAL A 16 2.69 -0.47 6.12
CA VAL A 16 2.05 -0.69 7.42
C VAL A 16 1.06 -1.83 7.31
N TYR A 17 1.25 -2.86 8.14
CA TYR A 17 0.35 -4.00 8.25
C TYR A 17 -0.63 -3.80 9.41
N THR A 18 -1.92 -3.65 9.11
CA THR A 18 -2.95 -3.33 10.12
C THR A 18 -4.33 -3.81 9.67
N ASP A 19 -5.23 -4.09 10.62
CA ASP A 19 -6.66 -4.34 10.37
C ASP A 19 -7.56 -3.11 10.56
N PHE A 20 -6.99 -1.96 10.94
CA PHE A 20 -7.73 -0.76 11.34
C PHE A 20 -8.78 -0.29 10.32
N PHE A 21 -8.46 -0.36 9.03
CA PHE A 21 -9.30 0.23 7.98
C PHE A 21 -10.45 -0.66 7.48
N THR A 22 -10.32 -1.98 7.56
CA THR A 22 -11.29 -2.93 6.98
C THR A 22 -11.74 -4.02 7.95
N GLY A 23 -11.14 -4.11 9.14
CA GLY A 23 -11.30 -5.23 10.07
C GLY A 23 -10.53 -6.50 9.64
N ILE A 24 -9.86 -6.47 8.49
CA ILE A 24 -8.99 -7.53 7.97
C ILE A 24 -7.59 -6.95 7.80
N HIS A 25 -6.58 -7.69 8.23
CA HIS A 25 -5.21 -7.24 8.10
C HIS A 25 -4.84 -7.04 6.62
N GLY A 26 -4.40 -5.83 6.28
CA GLY A 26 -3.96 -5.44 4.95
C GLY A 26 -2.64 -4.68 5.03
N ASN A 27 -1.98 -4.55 3.88
CA ASN A 27 -0.74 -3.78 3.74
C ASN A 27 -1.06 -2.43 3.10
N TYR A 28 -0.69 -1.34 3.76
CA TYR A 28 -1.01 0.02 3.35
C TYR A 28 0.24 0.91 3.30
N ILE A 29 0.26 1.85 2.37
CA ILE A 29 1.35 2.83 2.24
C ILE A 29 1.25 3.82 3.40
N GLN A 30 2.31 3.92 4.22
CA GLN A 30 2.41 4.82 5.38
C GLN A 30 2.02 6.27 5.05
N GLN A 31 2.47 6.79 3.90
CA GLN A 31 2.16 8.15 3.46
C GLN A 31 0.66 8.42 3.33
N SER A 32 -0.13 7.42 2.90
CA SER A 32 -1.60 7.57 2.78
C SER A 32 -2.27 7.68 4.15
N ILE A 33 -1.75 6.97 5.15
CA ILE A 33 -2.20 7.01 6.54
C ILE A 33 -1.89 8.38 7.17
N ILE A 34 -0.67 8.88 6.96
CA ILE A 34 -0.26 10.22 7.42
C ILE A 34 -1.10 11.31 6.75
N SER A 35 -1.35 11.18 5.44
CA SER A 35 -2.16 12.15 4.68
C SER A 35 -3.62 12.18 5.15
N ALA A 36 -4.12 11.07 5.71
CA ALA A 36 -5.42 10.99 6.37
C ALA A 36 -5.44 11.53 7.81
N GLY A 37 -4.31 12.05 8.31
CA GLY A 37 -4.19 12.60 9.67
C GLY A 37 -4.01 11.56 10.77
N LEU A 38 -3.64 10.32 10.43
CA LEU A 38 -3.46 9.22 11.37
C LEU A 38 -1.97 8.95 11.63
N ASP A 39 -1.66 8.45 12.83
CA ASP A 39 -0.31 7.99 13.15
C ASP A 39 -0.15 6.50 12.79
N PRO A 40 0.68 6.16 11.78
CA PRO A 40 0.90 4.78 11.36
C PRO A 40 1.52 3.89 12.44
N LYS A 41 2.16 4.46 13.47
CA LYS A 41 2.79 3.71 14.56
C LYS A 41 1.84 3.47 15.73
N ASN A 42 0.71 4.17 15.78
CA ASN A 42 -0.23 4.14 16.89
C ASN A 42 -1.67 3.94 16.39
N LEU A 43 -1.84 3.08 15.38
CA LEU A 43 -3.17 2.68 14.92
C LEU A 43 -3.84 1.76 15.96
N PRO A 44 -5.07 2.07 16.40
CA PRO A 44 -5.82 1.16 17.27
C PRO A 44 -6.02 -0.20 16.59
N SER A 45 -5.81 -1.28 17.32
CA SER A 45 -6.30 -2.59 16.87
C SER A 45 -7.80 -2.66 17.11
N VAL A 46 -8.55 -3.07 16.09
CA VAL A 46 -10.02 -3.11 16.18
C VAL A 46 -10.42 -4.42 16.86
N ASP A 47 -10.88 -4.32 18.12
CA ASP A 47 -11.49 -5.45 18.81
C ASP A 47 -12.79 -5.87 18.10
N LYS A 48 -12.69 -6.96 17.34
CA LYS A 48 -13.79 -7.53 16.54
C LYS A 48 -15.04 -7.84 17.36
N SER A 49 -14.93 -7.99 18.68
CA SER A 49 -16.08 -8.24 19.57
C SER A 49 -16.90 -6.98 19.88
N LYS A 50 -16.39 -5.78 19.56
CA LYS A 50 -17.02 -4.48 19.84
C LYS A 50 -17.41 -3.71 18.57
N MET A 51 -17.25 -4.34 17.40
CA MET A 51 -17.38 -3.67 16.11
C MET A 51 -18.85 -3.64 15.65
N ASP A 52 -19.55 -2.54 15.93
CA ASP A 52 -20.80 -2.21 15.24
C ASP A 52 -20.47 -1.78 13.81
N PHE A 53 -20.61 -2.69 12.84
CA PHE A 53 -20.42 -2.43 11.40
C PHE A 53 -21.26 -1.22 10.88
N GLN A 54 -22.31 -0.84 11.60
CA GLN A 54 -23.12 0.35 11.29
C GLN A 54 -22.47 1.68 11.73
N LYS A 55 -21.65 1.70 12.79
CA LYS A 55 -20.98 2.91 13.29
C LYS A 55 -19.63 3.18 12.63
N ALA A 56 -18.97 2.14 12.13
CA ALA A 56 -17.71 2.28 11.37
C ALA A 56 -17.86 3.13 10.08
N ASN A 57 -19.09 3.39 9.63
CA ASN A 57 -19.40 4.24 8.47
C ASN A 57 -19.98 5.62 8.84
N GLN A 58 -20.12 5.97 10.14
CA GLN A 58 -20.83 7.17 10.58
C GLN A 58 -19.93 8.31 11.09
N ASP A 59 -18.67 8.04 11.43
CA ASP A 59 -17.78 9.12 11.86
C ASP A 59 -17.17 9.82 10.63
N GLU A 60 -17.50 11.11 10.47
CA GLU A 60 -16.91 12.03 9.47
C GLU A 60 -15.37 12.11 9.54
N ALA A 61 -14.77 11.57 10.60
CA ALA A 61 -13.33 11.40 10.79
C ALA A 61 -12.73 10.20 10.03
N ASN A 62 -13.57 9.33 9.46
CA ASN A 62 -13.12 8.35 8.48
C ASN A 62 -12.94 9.07 7.14
N ALA A 63 -11.73 9.59 6.89
CA ALA A 63 -11.23 9.68 5.53
C ALA A 63 -11.71 8.42 4.80
N LYS A 64 -12.38 8.55 3.65
CA LYS A 64 -13.08 7.41 3.04
C LYS A 64 -12.03 6.33 2.84
N ALA A 65 -12.01 5.30 3.69
CA ALA A 65 -10.84 4.44 3.84
C ALA A 65 -10.48 3.77 2.50
N TRP A 66 -11.49 3.53 1.66
CA TRP A 66 -11.34 3.00 0.31
C TRP A 66 -10.77 4.00 -0.73
N LYS A 67 -10.86 5.31 -0.49
CA LYS A 67 -10.42 6.38 -1.39
C LYS A 67 -9.04 6.92 -0.99
N ASP A 68 -8.84 7.13 0.31
CA ASP A 68 -7.73 7.93 0.83
C ASP A 68 -6.62 7.07 1.46
N ILE A 69 -6.89 5.79 1.75
CA ILE A 69 -5.90 4.82 2.24
C ILE A 69 -5.52 3.87 1.11
N TRP A 70 -4.23 3.77 0.83
CA TRP A 70 -3.74 3.09 -0.35
C TRP A 70 -3.02 1.79 0.00
N GLY A 71 -3.45 0.68 -0.59
CA GLY A 71 -2.84 -0.63 -0.38
C GLY A 71 -1.59 -0.84 -1.25
N ALA A 72 -0.53 -1.41 -0.70
CA ALA A 72 0.65 -1.84 -1.47
C ALA A 72 1.44 -2.91 -0.70
N GLY A 73 2.21 -3.74 -1.41
CA GLY A 73 3.11 -4.72 -0.80
C GLY A 73 4.54 -4.20 -0.66
N GLN A 74 5.39 -4.93 0.07
CA GLN A 74 6.78 -4.54 0.32
C GLN A 74 7.65 -4.47 -0.96
N GLY A 75 7.18 -5.03 -2.07
CA GLY A 75 7.81 -4.93 -3.38
C GLY A 75 7.89 -3.50 -3.95
N VAL A 76 7.19 -2.53 -3.35
CA VAL A 76 7.30 -1.11 -3.75
C VAL A 76 8.73 -0.58 -3.72
N GLY A 77 9.58 -1.11 -2.84
CA GLY A 77 10.99 -0.72 -2.76
C GLY A 77 11.83 -1.05 -4.01
N LEU A 78 11.26 -1.72 -5.01
CA LEU A 78 11.90 -1.99 -6.31
C LEU A 78 11.29 -1.15 -7.46
N ILE A 79 10.28 -0.33 -7.19
CA ILE A 79 9.55 0.45 -8.19
C ILE A 79 10.04 1.90 -8.14
N ASN A 80 10.76 2.33 -9.18
CA ASN A 80 11.35 3.68 -9.25
C ASN A 80 10.73 4.57 -10.34
N ASP A 81 9.83 4.01 -11.16
CA ASP A 81 9.21 4.69 -12.29
C ASP A 81 7.81 4.14 -12.58
N ALA A 82 7.09 4.80 -13.49
CA ALA A 82 5.77 4.37 -13.96
C ALA A 82 5.69 4.39 -15.50
N PRO A 83 6.49 3.55 -16.20
CA PRO A 83 6.48 3.47 -17.65
C PRO A 83 5.20 2.82 -18.18
N SER A 84 5.07 2.70 -19.51
CA SER A 84 3.96 2.00 -20.13
C SER A 84 4.00 0.49 -19.82
N ILE A 85 2.86 -0.18 -19.95
CA ILE A 85 2.75 -1.63 -19.73
C ILE A 85 3.71 -2.38 -20.67
N ALA A 86 3.82 -1.95 -21.94
CA ALA A 86 4.70 -2.57 -22.92
C ALA A 86 6.17 -2.51 -22.48
N GLU A 87 6.62 -1.36 -21.96
CA GLU A 87 7.97 -1.19 -21.44
C GLU A 87 8.22 -2.03 -20.19
N ILE A 88 7.23 -2.17 -19.29
CA ILE A 88 7.35 -3.03 -18.10
C ILE A 88 7.54 -4.49 -18.52
N VAL A 89 6.71 -4.99 -19.44
CA VAL A 89 6.77 -6.38 -19.91
C VAL A 89 8.12 -6.65 -20.58
N GLN A 90 8.56 -5.74 -21.46
CA GLN A 90 9.85 -5.86 -22.14
C GLN A 90 11.02 -5.88 -21.14
N ARG A 91 11.03 -4.96 -20.16
CA ARG A 91 12.05 -4.90 -19.12
C ARG A 91 12.13 -6.21 -18.33
N LEU A 92 10.99 -6.74 -17.90
CA LEU A 92 10.92 -8.00 -17.15
C LEU A 92 11.45 -9.19 -17.95
N GLU A 93 11.12 -9.27 -19.25
CA GLU A 93 11.65 -10.31 -20.12
C GLU A 93 13.18 -10.21 -20.24
N ASP A 94 13.70 -9.02 -20.52
CA ASP A 94 15.13 -8.79 -20.71
C ASP A 94 15.94 -9.10 -19.44
N GLU A 95 15.45 -8.62 -18.27
CA GLU A 95 16.06 -8.88 -16.96
C GLU A 95 16.07 -10.38 -16.63
N TYR A 96 14.97 -11.09 -16.88
CA TYR A 96 14.90 -12.53 -16.67
C TYR A 96 15.89 -13.29 -17.56
N GLN A 97 15.95 -12.98 -18.86
CA GLN A 97 16.88 -13.63 -19.77
C GLN A 97 18.35 -13.35 -19.39
N SER A 98 18.63 -12.13 -18.92
CA SER A 98 19.96 -11.77 -18.42
C SER A 98 20.33 -12.55 -17.17
N ALA A 99 19.44 -12.64 -16.19
CA ALA A 99 19.66 -13.43 -14.97
C ALA A 99 19.89 -14.91 -15.29
N ARG A 100 19.11 -15.49 -16.22
CA ARG A 100 19.28 -16.88 -16.67
C ARG A 100 20.66 -17.13 -17.30
N ARG A 101 21.14 -16.21 -18.15
CA ARG A 101 22.47 -16.31 -18.75
C ARG A 101 23.59 -16.21 -17.73
N ASN A 102 23.43 -15.39 -16.70
CA ASN A 102 24.44 -15.20 -15.66
C ASN A 102 24.55 -16.40 -14.70
N LEU A 103 23.53 -17.25 -14.65
CA LEU A 103 23.51 -18.46 -13.82
C LEU A 103 24.13 -19.69 -14.49
N LEU A 104 24.11 -19.74 -15.83
CA LEU A 104 24.60 -20.85 -16.66
C LEU A 104 26.06 -20.65 -17.08
#